data_AF-E4TLX8-F1
#
_entry.id   AF-E4TLX8-F1
#
_cell.length_a   1.000
_cell.length_b   1.000
_cell.length_c   1.000
_cell.angle_alpha   90.00
_cell.angle_beta   90.00
_cell.angle_gamma   90.00
#
_symmetry.space_group_name_H-M   'P 1'
#
loop_
_entity.id
_entity.type
_entity.pdbx_description
1 polymer ?
#
loop_
_entity_poly.entity_id
_entity_poly.type
_entity_poly.pdbx_seq_one_letter_code
_entity_poly.pdbx_strand_id
1 'polypeptide(L)'
;MLKNTIKLFLMGTAIIFAACTEDPDTNPKEELVVDFEISVNQDTAPAEVSITNKTTGATAYNWSFAGGNPENSTEENPATIKYTEAGDFSISLEASNEADQETVTKSFSLNEQLMADFEISLSSESAPTEVTITNNSKAASSYSWTFSGGNPSSSTEENPSIIYYAEKGDYSIDLEVSDGTETKIISKTFSLEEQLVADFNFSLSSDKAPAELSITNNSIGANEYNWTFSGGDPENSTDENPGTVNYTQNGNFTVELEVSNGTATETLSKNFTLSTNEITTYENITLGGRDQESTMGSVFSTALGEIIKSGEITAENGANIDIVFVGISGLRFFETPIDASGWGLTEIPNATNTEVINYMESSSIDFSVETFDTMTDDSALRDLTIEADDESFPTDGLPRIVLFENAAGKKGVIKITDIVSGSGGSITFDLKVQK
;
A
#
# COMPACT_ATOMS: atom_id res chain seq x y z
N MET A 1 -42.25 96.72 -124.89
CA MET A 1 -42.25 98.19 -125.03
C MET A 1 -42.45 98.80 -123.65
N LEU A 2 -41.65 99.82 -123.30
CA LEU A 2 -41.64 100.70 -122.10
C LEU A 2 -41.46 100.00 -120.73
N LYS A 3 -40.35 100.14 -119.98
CA LYS A 3 -39.64 101.27 -119.30
C LYS A 3 -40.16 101.64 -117.89
N ASN A 4 -39.17 101.92 -117.03
CA ASN A 4 -39.14 102.57 -115.70
C ASN A 4 -39.44 101.67 -114.49
N THR A 5 -38.49 101.35 -113.58
CA THR A 5 -37.56 102.13 -112.73
C THR A 5 -38.25 102.86 -111.58
N ILE A 6 -37.93 102.49 -110.32
CA ILE A 6 -37.54 103.37 -109.19
C ILE A 6 -36.90 102.49 -108.08
N LYS A 7 -35.75 102.94 -107.58
CA LYS A 7 -35.00 102.40 -106.43
C LYS A 7 -35.57 102.98 -105.13
N LEU A 8 -35.57 102.20 -104.04
CA LEU A 8 -35.60 102.73 -102.67
C LEU A 8 -34.56 102.00 -101.82
N PHE A 9 -33.77 102.78 -101.10
CA PHE A 9 -32.63 102.41 -100.25
C PHE A 9 -33.15 102.31 -98.81
N LEU A 10 -32.88 101.22 -98.08
CA LEU A 10 -32.99 101.21 -96.63
C LEU A 10 -31.90 100.32 -96.01
N MET A 11 -31.18 100.93 -95.07
CA MET A 11 -30.05 100.44 -94.30
C MET A 11 -30.58 99.62 -93.11
N GLY A 12 -30.06 98.41 -92.89
CA GLY A 12 -30.54 97.51 -91.84
C GLY A 12 -29.39 96.71 -91.22
N THR A 13 -29.11 97.03 -89.97
CA THR A 13 -28.06 96.54 -89.06
C THR A 13 -28.03 95.03 -88.84
N ALA A 14 -26.81 94.51 -88.67
CA ALA A 14 -26.48 93.14 -88.33
C ALA A 14 -26.96 92.77 -86.91
N ILE A 15 -27.64 91.64 -86.78
CA ILE A 15 -27.99 90.99 -85.51
C ILE A 15 -27.31 89.62 -85.52
N ILE A 16 -26.32 89.47 -84.65
CA ILE A 16 -25.63 88.21 -84.34
C ILE A 16 -26.58 87.41 -83.45
N PHE A 17 -27.04 86.25 -83.91
CA PHE A 17 -27.77 85.29 -83.09
C PHE A 17 -26.79 84.65 -82.10
N ALA A 18 -26.79 85.12 -80.86
CA ALA A 18 -26.32 84.35 -79.72
C ALA A 18 -27.44 83.34 -79.38
N ALA A 19 -27.24 82.08 -79.76
CA ALA A 19 -28.04 80.99 -79.23
C ALA A 19 -27.56 80.70 -77.80
N CYS A 20 -28.32 81.14 -76.80
CA CYS A 20 -28.28 80.54 -75.48
C CYS A 20 -28.84 79.12 -75.60
N THR A 21 -27.98 78.11 -75.46
CA THR A 21 -28.43 76.79 -75.02
C THR A 21 -28.75 76.91 -73.54
N GLU A 22 -30.03 76.93 -73.19
CA GLU A 22 -30.45 76.52 -71.85
C GLU A 22 -29.98 75.08 -71.65
N ASP A 23 -29.13 74.87 -70.66
CA ASP A 23 -28.63 73.58 -70.24
C ASP A 23 -29.77 72.82 -69.54
N PRO A 24 -30.31 71.72 -70.11
CA PRO A 24 -31.37 70.97 -69.47
C PRO A 24 -30.75 69.88 -68.59
N ASP A 25 -29.93 70.26 -67.60
CA ASP A 25 -29.64 69.36 -66.49
C ASP A 25 -29.26 70.14 -65.22
N THR A 26 -30.30 70.67 -64.57
CA THR A 26 -30.21 71.05 -63.15
C THR A 26 -31.20 70.23 -62.35
N ASN A 27 -31.23 68.91 -62.57
CA ASN A 27 -31.74 68.05 -61.50
C ASN A 27 -30.82 68.29 -60.29
N PRO A 28 -31.33 68.74 -59.12
CA PRO A 28 -30.47 68.94 -57.96
C PRO A 28 -29.78 67.61 -57.67
N LYS A 29 -28.46 67.58 -57.86
CA LYS A 29 -27.64 66.42 -57.53
C LYS A 29 -27.91 66.11 -56.07
N GLU A 30 -28.53 64.96 -55.82
CA GLU A 30 -28.85 64.52 -54.46
C GLU A 30 -27.53 64.39 -53.71
N GLU A 31 -27.40 65.11 -52.60
CA GLU A 31 -26.17 65.14 -51.80
C GLU A 31 -25.93 63.73 -51.24
N LEU A 32 -24.73 63.20 -51.48
CA LEU A 32 -24.33 61.91 -50.93
C LEU A 32 -24.13 62.07 -49.43
N VAL A 33 -24.86 61.28 -48.64
CA VAL A 33 -24.67 61.18 -47.19
C VAL A 33 -24.58 59.71 -46.84
N VAL A 34 -23.39 59.23 -46.47
CA VAL A 34 -23.16 57.83 -46.12
C VAL A 34 -23.37 57.62 -44.63
N ASP A 35 -24.27 56.71 -44.27
CA ASP A 35 -24.47 56.30 -42.88
C ASP A 35 -25.15 54.92 -42.78
N PHE A 36 -24.97 54.23 -41.66
CA PHE A 36 -25.61 52.94 -41.36
C PHE A 36 -25.61 52.63 -39.87
N GLU A 37 -26.51 51.79 -39.39
CA GLU A 37 -26.53 51.33 -37.99
C GLU A 37 -26.13 49.84 -37.90
N ILE A 38 -25.39 49.49 -36.86
CA ILE A 38 -25.02 48.10 -36.53
C ILE A 38 -25.91 47.63 -35.39
N SER A 39 -26.50 46.44 -35.53
CA SER A 39 -27.18 45.72 -34.45
C SER A 39 -26.54 44.35 -34.27
N VAL A 40 -25.97 44.11 -33.09
CA VAL A 40 -25.39 42.82 -32.70
C VAL A 40 -26.41 42.07 -31.86
N ASN A 41 -26.60 40.77 -32.09
CA ASN A 41 -27.59 39.97 -31.35
C ASN A 41 -27.17 39.59 -29.92
N GLN A 42 -25.87 39.59 -29.63
CA GLN A 42 -25.28 39.29 -28.32
C GLN A 42 -23.83 39.82 -28.27
N ASP A 43 -23.32 40.04 -27.06
CA ASP A 43 -22.00 40.67 -26.87
C ASP A 43 -20.82 39.67 -26.86
N THR A 44 -21.07 38.37 -27.09
CA THR A 44 -20.05 37.31 -27.12
C THR A 44 -20.03 36.55 -28.44
N ALA A 45 -18.85 36.14 -28.90
CA ALA A 45 -18.73 35.29 -30.08
C ALA A 45 -19.18 33.84 -29.78
N PRO A 46 -19.83 33.14 -30.75
CA PRO A 46 -20.18 33.61 -32.09
C PRO A 46 -21.42 34.51 -32.10
N ALA A 47 -21.38 35.63 -32.83
CA ALA A 47 -22.49 36.58 -32.93
C ALA A 47 -22.95 36.79 -34.37
N GLU A 48 -24.20 37.22 -34.51
CA GLU A 48 -24.82 37.64 -35.77
C GLU A 48 -25.04 39.15 -35.76
N VAL A 49 -24.55 39.81 -36.81
CA VAL A 49 -24.61 41.26 -36.98
C VAL A 49 -25.54 41.59 -38.14
N SER A 50 -26.52 42.44 -37.85
CA SER A 50 -27.45 43.00 -38.84
C SER A 50 -27.15 44.48 -39.05
N ILE A 51 -27.23 44.92 -40.31
CA ILE A 51 -26.95 46.31 -40.71
C ILE A 51 -28.24 46.97 -41.19
N THR A 52 -28.49 48.19 -40.74
CA THR A 52 -29.53 49.06 -41.32
C THR A 52 -28.87 50.18 -42.10
N ASN A 53 -28.91 50.14 -43.43
CA ASN A 53 -28.37 51.20 -44.27
C ASN A 53 -29.22 52.48 -44.12
N LYS A 54 -28.56 53.62 -43.89
CA LYS A 54 -29.17 54.96 -43.76
C LYS A 54 -28.67 55.93 -44.85
N THR A 55 -27.88 55.43 -45.79
CA THR A 55 -27.26 56.22 -46.85
C THR A 55 -28.32 56.82 -47.78
N THR A 56 -28.14 58.07 -48.18
CA THR A 56 -28.98 58.76 -49.17
C THR A 56 -28.12 59.29 -50.33
N GLY A 57 -28.70 59.38 -51.53
CA GLY A 57 -28.01 59.92 -52.71
C GLY A 57 -26.92 59.03 -53.31
N ALA A 58 -26.79 57.77 -52.90
CA ALA A 58 -25.85 56.79 -53.45
C ALA A 58 -26.47 55.93 -54.57
N THR A 59 -25.67 55.54 -55.56
CA THR A 59 -26.06 54.60 -56.62
C THR A 59 -25.22 53.32 -56.63
N ALA A 60 -24.15 53.26 -55.84
CA ALA A 60 -23.30 52.07 -55.67
C ALA A 60 -22.83 51.95 -54.22
N TYR A 61 -22.68 50.70 -53.76
CA TYR A 61 -22.29 50.34 -52.39
C TYR A 61 -21.16 49.32 -52.42
N ASN A 62 -20.19 49.47 -51.51
CA ASN A 62 -19.11 48.53 -51.31
C ASN A 62 -18.86 48.38 -49.79
N TRP A 63 -19.34 47.27 -49.25
CA TRP A 63 -19.22 46.92 -47.85
C TRP A 63 -17.99 46.06 -47.59
N SER A 64 -17.28 46.33 -46.50
CA SER A 64 -16.24 45.46 -45.95
C SER A 64 -16.58 45.10 -44.50
N PHE A 65 -16.63 43.80 -44.23
CA PHE A 65 -16.92 43.20 -42.93
C PHE A 65 -15.67 42.47 -42.44
N ALA A 66 -14.68 43.22 -41.94
CA ALA A 66 -13.41 42.63 -41.51
C ALA A 66 -13.65 41.55 -40.43
N GLY A 67 -13.26 40.30 -40.68
CA GLY A 67 -13.48 39.15 -39.78
C GLY A 67 -14.89 38.56 -39.80
N GLY A 68 -15.79 39.10 -40.62
CA GLY A 68 -17.16 38.59 -40.79
C GLY A 68 -17.27 37.59 -41.94
N ASN A 69 -18.32 36.78 -41.92
CA ASN A 69 -18.71 35.90 -43.02
C ASN A 69 -20.18 36.21 -43.46
N PRO A 70 -20.41 36.72 -44.68
CA PRO A 70 -19.41 37.03 -45.72
C PRO A 70 -18.49 38.20 -45.33
N GLU A 71 -17.33 38.34 -45.99
CA GLU A 71 -16.34 39.41 -45.71
C GLU A 71 -16.66 40.74 -46.41
N ASN A 72 -17.54 40.74 -47.41
CA ASN A 72 -17.93 41.92 -48.18
C ASN A 72 -19.31 41.76 -48.82
N SER A 73 -19.86 42.87 -49.33
CA SER A 73 -21.11 42.90 -50.12
C SER A 73 -21.16 44.14 -51.00
N THR A 74 -21.88 44.07 -52.13
CA THR A 74 -22.21 45.22 -52.98
C THR A 74 -23.70 45.54 -52.98
N GLU A 75 -24.49 44.85 -52.17
CA GLU A 75 -25.93 45.08 -52.06
C GLU A 75 -26.20 46.34 -51.23
N GLU A 76 -27.28 47.06 -51.56
CA GLU A 76 -27.73 48.21 -50.77
C GLU A 76 -28.05 47.81 -49.33
N ASN A 77 -28.67 46.63 -49.15
CA ASN A 77 -28.99 46.05 -47.85
C ASN A 77 -28.31 44.67 -47.74
N PRO A 78 -27.12 44.57 -47.11
CA PRO A 78 -26.43 43.30 -46.95
C PRO A 78 -27.22 42.35 -46.02
N ALA A 79 -27.08 41.04 -46.25
CA ALA A 79 -27.62 40.02 -45.36
C ALA A 79 -26.85 39.97 -44.02
N THR A 80 -27.38 39.25 -43.03
CA THR A 80 -26.75 39.05 -41.73
C THR A 80 -25.32 38.50 -41.85
N ILE A 81 -24.39 39.09 -41.11
CA ILE A 81 -22.97 38.75 -41.09
C ILE A 81 -22.66 37.95 -39.83
N LYS A 82 -21.93 36.84 -39.97
CA LYS A 82 -21.52 35.99 -38.84
C LYS A 82 -20.09 36.29 -38.42
N TYR A 83 -19.88 36.48 -37.12
CA TYR A 83 -18.57 36.64 -36.51
C TYR A 83 -18.37 35.49 -35.52
N THR A 84 -17.41 34.59 -35.78
CA THR A 84 -17.22 33.37 -34.97
C THR A 84 -16.21 33.54 -33.84
N GLU A 85 -15.29 34.50 -33.99
CA GLU A 85 -14.23 34.77 -33.02
C GLU A 85 -14.55 36.03 -32.21
N ALA A 86 -14.04 36.08 -30.98
CA ALA A 86 -14.05 37.29 -30.17
C ALA A 86 -13.02 38.31 -30.71
N GLY A 87 -13.24 39.58 -30.46
CA GLY A 87 -12.34 40.66 -30.86
C GLY A 87 -13.05 41.97 -31.19
N ASP A 88 -12.23 42.95 -31.57
CA ASP A 88 -12.70 44.23 -32.08
C ASP A 88 -12.86 44.16 -33.60
N PHE A 89 -14.06 44.47 -34.07
CA PHE A 89 -14.42 44.40 -35.48
C PHE A 89 -14.88 45.76 -35.98
N SER A 90 -14.68 45.99 -37.28
CA SER A 90 -15.15 47.19 -37.96
C SER A 90 -15.87 46.83 -39.25
N ILE A 91 -16.98 47.53 -39.51
CA ILE A 91 -17.70 47.48 -40.76
C ILE A 91 -17.48 48.81 -41.47
N SER A 92 -17.08 48.76 -42.73
CA SER A 92 -16.88 49.94 -43.57
C SER A 92 -17.83 49.90 -44.75
N LEU A 93 -18.55 51.01 -44.98
CA LEU A 93 -19.32 51.25 -46.19
C LEU A 93 -18.64 52.36 -46.98
N GLU A 94 -18.21 52.03 -48.20
CA GLU A 94 -17.93 53.01 -49.23
C GLU A 94 -19.15 53.10 -50.16
N ALA A 95 -19.79 54.26 -50.23
CA ALA A 95 -20.89 54.50 -51.16
C ALA A 95 -20.53 55.64 -52.12
N SER A 96 -21.07 55.59 -53.33
CA SER A 96 -20.77 56.58 -54.35
C SER A 96 -21.98 56.89 -55.24
N ASN A 97 -21.95 58.08 -55.83
CA ASN A 97 -22.76 58.45 -56.98
C ASN A 97 -21.86 58.95 -58.11
N GLU A 98 -22.43 59.52 -59.18
CA GLU A 98 -21.65 59.94 -60.35
C GLU A 98 -20.56 60.97 -60.05
N ALA A 99 -20.63 61.71 -58.94
CA ALA A 99 -19.70 62.79 -58.69
C ALA A 99 -19.14 62.88 -57.26
N ASP A 100 -19.64 62.11 -56.29
CA ASP A 100 -19.05 61.99 -54.95
C ASP A 100 -18.87 60.52 -54.53
N GLN A 101 -17.92 60.31 -53.63
CA GLN A 101 -17.65 59.04 -52.96
C GLN A 101 -17.29 59.33 -51.51
N GLU A 102 -17.91 58.60 -50.58
CA GLU A 102 -17.66 58.75 -49.15
C GLU A 102 -17.55 57.37 -48.49
N THR A 103 -16.78 57.29 -47.40
CA THR A 103 -16.61 56.07 -46.62
C THR A 103 -16.92 56.34 -45.15
N VAL A 104 -17.79 55.52 -44.58
CA VAL A 104 -18.04 55.49 -43.13
C VAL A 104 -17.64 54.14 -42.57
N THR A 105 -16.95 54.17 -41.43
CA THR A 105 -16.56 52.98 -40.69
C THR A 105 -17.16 53.04 -39.28
N LYS A 106 -17.81 51.95 -38.85
CA LYS A 106 -18.32 51.79 -37.48
C LYS A 106 -17.73 50.52 -36.88
N SER A 107 -17.41 50.58 -35.58
CA SER A 107 -16.75 49.49 -34.87
C SER A 107 -17.64 48.92 -33.76
N PHE A 108 -17.44 47.66 -33.43
CA PHE A 108 -18.07 46.95 -32.31
C PHE A 108 -17.11 45.88 -31.78
N SER A 109 -17.35 45.38 -30.58
CA SER A 109 -16.52 44.37 -29.93
C SER A 109 -17.34 43.15 -29.56
N LEU A 110 -16.78 41.96 -29.70
CA LEU A 110 -17.33 40.70 -29.20
C LEU A 110 -16.39 40.13 -28.15
N ASN A 111 -16.92 39.81 -26.97
CA ASN A 111 -16.19 39.13 -25.91
C ASN A 111 -16.08 37.62 -26.19
N GLU A 112 -15.09 36.98 -25.57
CA GLU A 112 -15.06 35.52 -25.51
C GLU A 112 -16.24 34.99 -24.67
N GLN A 113 -16.80 33.85 -25.08
CA GLN A 113 -17.86 33.20 -24.32
C GLN A 113 -17.29 32.56 -23.05
N LEU A 114 -17.91 32.83 -21.89
CA LEU A 114 -17.57 32.16 -20.63
C LEU A 114 -17.68 30.64 -20.79
N MET A 115 -16.64 29.90 -20.38
CA MET A 115 -16.63 28.44 -20.43
C MET A 115 -15.97 27.89 -19.17
N ALA A 116 -16.64 26.94 -18.51
CA ALA A 116 -16.09 26.20 -17.38
C ALA A 116 -15.59 24.84 -17.87
N ASP A 117 -14.31 24.54 -17.66
CA ASP A 117 -13.75 23.22 -17.92
C ASP A 117 -12.46 22.99 -17.11
N PHE A 118 -12.18 21.73 -16.78
CA PHE A 118 -10.97 21.33 -16.06
C PHE A 118 -10.67 19.84 -16.20
N GLU A 119 -9.44 19.40 -16.03
CA GLU A 119 -9.07 17.97 -16.01
C GLU A 119 -8.62 17.54 -14.61
N ILE A 120 -8.87 16.28 -14.27
CA ILE A 120 -8.45 15.64 -13.00
C ILE A 120 -7.33 14.65 -13.32
N SER A 121 -6.25 14.70 -12.55
CA SER A 121 -5.17 13.71 -12.58
C SER A 121 -4.94 13.14 -11.19
N LEU A 122 -5.01 11.81 -11.07
CA LEU A 122 -4.79 11.05 -9.84
C LEU A 122 -3.35 10.51 -9.80
N SER A 123 -2.68 10.59 -8.65
CA SER A 123 -1.39 9.92 -8.45
C SER A 123 -1.49 8.39 -8.36
N SER A 124 -2.65 7.89 -7.96
CA SER A 124 -3.01 6.49 -7.73
C SER A 124 -4.54 6.36 -7.78
N GLU A 125 -5.04 5.21 -8.24
CA GLU A 125 -6.48 4.86 -8.22
C GLU A 125 -6.95 4.34 -6.85
N SER A 126 -6.03 4.17 -5.89
CA SER A 126 -6.34 3.78 -4.51
C SER A 126 -6.03 4.90 -3.52
N ALA A 127 -6.83 4.99 -2.46
CA ALA A 127 -6.58 5.89 -1.35
C ALA A 127 -5.50 5.33 -0.39
N PRO A 128 -4.64 6.19 0.18
CA PRO A 128 -4.60 7.63 0.00
C PRO A 128 -4.00 8.06 -1.34
N THR A 129 -4.50 9.16 -1.92
CA THR A 129 -4.00 9.70 -3.20
C THR A 129 -3.90 11.23 -3.19
N GLU A 130 -3.00 11.75 -4.03
CA GLU A 130 -2.94 13.16 -4.39
C GLU A 130 -3.64 13.39 -5.73
N VAL A 131 -4.41 14.48 -5.80
CA VAL A 131 -5.15 14.94 -6.98
C VAL A 131 -4.62 16.28 -7.43
N THR A 132 -4.30 16.36 -8.73
CA THR A 132 -3.93 17.62 -9.39
C THR A 132 -5.01 18.00 -10.40
N ILE A 133 -5.32 19.28 -10.49
CA ILE A 133 -6.32 19.84 -11.40
C ILE A 133 -5.65 20.74 -12.43
N THR A 134 -6.01 20.57 -13.70
CA THR A 134 -5.66 21.51 -14.77
C THR A 134 -6.90 22.29 -15.17
N ASN A 135 -6.93 23.60 -14.91
CA ASN A 135 -8.06 24.45 -15.30
C ASN A 135 -7.98 24.83 -16.79
N ASN A 136 -9.05 24.53 -17.54
CA ASN A 136 -9.17 24.80 -18.97
C ASN A 136 -10.26 25.85 -19.28
N SER A 137 -10.80 26.50 -18.25
CA SER A 137 -11.85 27.51 -18.37
C SER A 137 -11.42 28.72 -19.20
N LYS A 138 -12.38 29.41 -19.82
CA LYS A 138 -12.18 30.58 -20.69
C LYS A 138 -13.09 31.74 -20.27
N ALA A 139 -12.61 32.96 -20.49
CA ALA A 139 -13.28 34.22 -20.19
C ALA A 139 -13.81 34.38 -18.75
N ALA A 140 -13.24 33.66 -17.78
CA ALA A 140 -13.60 33.78 -16.37
C ALA A 140 -12.76 34.86 -15.66
N SER A 141 -13.37 35.61 -14.75
CA SER A 141 -12.70 36.58 -13.87
C SER A 141 -12.63 36.11 -12.41
N SER A 142 -13.38 35.07 -12.04
CA SER A 142 -13.33 34.44 -10.72
C SER A 142 -13.64 32.94 -10.77
N TYR A 143 -13.13 32.21 -9.77
CA TYR A 143 -13.21 30.76 -9.65
C TYR A 143 -13.64 30.38 -8.22
N SER A 144 -14.48 29.37 -8.09
CA SER A 144 -14.85 28.77 -6.81
C SER A 144 -14.89 27.25 -6.97
N TRP A 145 -13.95 26.60 -6.31
CA TRP A 145 -13.78 25.15 -6.32
C TRP A 145 -14.31 24.53 -5.04
N THR A 146 -14.99 23.39 -5.18
CA THR A 146 -15.38 22.54 -4.05
C THR A 146 -14.84 21.13 -4.29
N PHE A 147 -14.10 20.59 -3.32
CA PHE A 147 -13.49 19.26 -3.35
C PHE A 147 -14.18 18.40 -2.31
N SER A 148 -15.20 17.64 -2.71
CA SER A 148 -15.94 16.80 -1.76
C SER A 148 -14.99 15.76 -1.16
N GLY A 149 -14.82 15.73 0.16
CA GLY A 149 -13.90 14.80 0.83
C GLY A 149 -12.41 15.09 0.68
N GLY A 150 -12.02 16.11 -0.10
CA GLY A 150 -10.64 16.52 -0.28
C GLY A 150 -10.11 17.42 0.83
N ASN A 151 -8.78 17.44 1.01
CA ASN A 151 -8.06 18.39 1.85
C ASN A 151 -7.00 19.14 1.02
N PRO A 152 -7.13 20.46 0.79
CA PRO A 152 -8.21 21.33 1.29
C PRO A 152 -9.57 20.98 0.68
N SER A 153 -10.67 21.44 1.27
CA SER A 153 -12.04 21.16 0.80
C SER A 153 -12.55 22.13 -0.27
N SER A 154 -11.84 23.23 -0.52
CA SER A 154 -12.22 24.27 -1.48
C SER A 154 -11.03 25.15 -1.86
N SER A 155 -11.14 25.88 -2.98
CA SER A 155 -10.18 26.91 -3.39
C SER A 155 -10.88 28.03 -4.18
N THR A 156 -10.29 29.22 -4.21
CA THR A 156 -10.71 30.33 -5.10
C THR A 156 -9.61 30.73 -6.10
N GLU A 157 -8.51 29.97 -6.15
CA GLU A 157 -7.44 30.19 -7.10
C GLU A 157 -7.84 29.68 -8.50
N GLU A 158 -7.34 30.33 -9.55
CA GLU A 158 -7.53 29.84 -10.93
C GLU A 158 -6.99 28.41 -11.10
N ASN A 159 -5.82 28.13 -10.52
CA ASN A 159 -5.21 26.81 -10.49
C ASN A 159 -5.02 26.39 -9.03
N PRO A 160 -5.88 25.52 -8.48
CA PRO A 160 -5.74 25.03 -7.11
C PRO A 160 -4.41 24.30 -6.87
N SER A 161 -3.92 24.34 -5.63
CA SER A 161 -2.85 23.45 -5.17
C SER A 161 -3.29 21.98 -5.18
N ILE A 162 -2.33 21.06 -4.96
CA ILE A 162 -2.61 19.62 -4.79
C ILE A 162 -3.67 19.39 -3.70
N ILE A 163 -4.60 18.47 -3.95
CA ILE A 163 -5.67 18.07 -3.04
C ILE A 163 -5.42 16.63 -2.59
N TYR A 164 -5.47 16.39 -1.29
CA TYR A 164 -5.26 15.06 -0.70
C TYR A 164 -6.59 14.38 -0.36
N TYR A 165 -6.71 13.10 -0.69
CA TYR A 165 -7.84 12.25 -0.34
C TYR A 165 -7.35 11.04 0.44
N ALA A 166 -7.79 10.91 1.69
CA ALA A 166 -7.29 9.92 2.63
C ALA A 166 -7.97 8.55 2.52
N GLU A 167 -9.24 8.55 2.18
CA GLU A 167 -10.11 7.37 2.27
C GLU A 167 -10.59 6.93 0.89
N LYS A 168 -10.94 5.64 0.76
CA LYS A 168 -11.63 5.13 -0.44
C LYS A 168 -13.04 5.73 -0.56
N GLY A 169 -13.56 5.81 -1.77
CA GLY A 169 -14.92 6.27 -2.02
C GLY A 169 -15.08 7.03 -3.33
N ASP A 170 -16.31 7.51 -3.55
CA ASP A 170 -16.67 8.31 -4.71
C ASP A 170 -16.60 9.80 -4.36
N TYR A 171 -15.92 10.57 -5.21
CA TYR A 171 -15.67 11.99 -5.02
C TYR A 171 -16.08 12.80 -6.25
N SER A 172 -16.48 14.04 -5.99
CA SER A 172 -16.74 15.08 -6.99
C SER A 172 -15.90 16.33 -6.75
N ILE A 173 -15.48 16.94 -7.85
CA ILE A 173 -14.90 18.28 -7.89
C ILE A 173 -15.86 19.16 -8.66
N ASP A 174 -16.31 20.24 -8.02
CA ASP A 174 -17.19 21.23 -8.62
C ASP A 174 -16.39 22.52 -8.84
N LEU A 175 -16.47 23.04 -10.07
CA LEU A 175 -15.94 24.33 -10.45
C LEU A 175 -17.10 25.25 -10.84
N GLU A 176 -17.23 26.37 -10.13
CA GLU A 176 -18.00 27.53 -10.56
C GLU A 176 -17.05 28.62 -11.08
N VAL A 177 -17.30 29.11 -12.30
CA VAL A 177 -16.61 30.26 -12.88
C VAL A 177 -17.60 31.38 -13.15
N SER A 178 -17.14 32.62 -13.03
CA SER A 178 -17.93 33.80 -13.38
C SER A 178 -17.08 34.83 -14.11
N ASP A 179 -17.69 35.56 -15.05
CA ASP A 179 -17.13 36.76 -15.68
C ASP A 179 -17.60 38.07 -15.01
N GLY A 180 -18.46 37.98 -13.97
CA GLY A 180 -19.11 39.10 -13.28
C GLY A 180 -20.55 39.39 -13.75
N THR A 181 -20.97 38.80 -14.87
CA THR A 181 -22.34 38.91 -15.42
C THR A 181 -23.02 37.56 -15.58
N GLU A 182 -22.26 36.53 -15.96
CA GLU A 182 -22.69 35.14 -16.09
C GLU A 182 -21.91 34.26 -15.09
N THR A 183 -22.51 33.11 -14.75
CA THR A 183 -21.88 32.05 -13.96
C THR A 183 -22.07 30.72 -14.67
N LYS A 184 -21.02 29.89 -14.73
CA LYS A 184 -21.10 28.51 -15.23
C LYS A 184 -20.53 27.54 -14.20
N ILE A 185 -21.17 26.38 -14.08
CA ILE A 185 -20.79 25.33 -13.14
C ILE A 185 -20.54 24.05 -13.92
N ILE A 186 -19.45 23.36 -13.59
CA ILE A 186 -19.15 22.01 -14.08
C ILE A 186 -18.72 21.13 -12.90
N SER A 187 -19.17 19.88 -12.93
CA SER A 187 -18.84 18.86 -11.94
C SER A 187 -18.18 17.67 -12.64
N LYS A 188 -17.04 17.19 -12.12
CA LYS A 188 -16.40 15.94 -12.56
C LYS A 188 -16.20 15.02 -11.36
N THR A 189 -16.46 13.74 -11.56
CA THR A 189 -16.40 12.70 -10.52
C THR A 189 -15.28 11.71 -10.77
N PHE A 190 -14.76 11.12 -9.70
CA PHE A 190 -13.81 10.01 -9.73
C PHE A 190 -14.01 9.12 -8.50
N SER A 191 -13.47 7.90 -8.53
CA SER A 191 -13.58 6.93 -7.43
C SER A 191 -12.18 6.49 -7.01
N LEU A 192 -11.99 6.28 -5.71
CA LEU A 192 -10.77 5.72 -5.14
C LEU A 192 -11.07 4.38 -4.49
N GLU A 193 -10.28 3.37 -4.85
CA GLU A 193 -10.33 2.04 -4.26
C GLU A 193 -9.56 1.99 -2.93
N GLU A 194 -9.80 0.93 -2.15
CA GLU A 194 -8.97 0.65 -0.99
C GLU A 194 -7.57 0.22 -1.44
N GLN A 195 -6.53 0.71 -0.76
CA GLN A 195 -5.18 0.21 -1.00
C GLN A 195 -5.09 -1.26 -0.59
N LEU A 196 -4.55 -2.09 -1.47
CA LEU A 196 -4.21 -3.47 -1.14
C LEU A 196 -2.89 -3.51 -0.38
N VAL A 197 -2.89 -4.05 0.83
CA VAL A 197 -1.69 -4.24 1.66
C VAL A 197 -1.74 -5.63 2.29
N ALA A 198 -0.72 -6.44 2.03
CA ALA A 198 -0.50 -7.70 2.75
C ALA A 198 0.14 -7.41 4.11
N ASP A 199 -0.52 -7.77 5.22
CA ASP A 199 0.10 -7.75 6.54
C ASP A 199 -0.49 -8.82 7.48
N PHE A 200 0.34 -9.34 8.38
CA PHE A 200 -0.08 -10.29 9.40
C PHE A 200 0.92 -10.34 10.55
N ASN A 201 0.46 -10.65 11.75
CA ASN A 201 1.33 -10.97 12.87
C ASN A 201 1.16 -12.43 13.27
N PHE A 202 2.18 -13.00 13.93
CA PHE A 202 2.08 -14.34 14.49
C PHE A 202 2.74 -14.42 15.87
N SER A 203 2.36 -15.44 16.63
CA SER A 203 3.00 -15.83 17.88
C SER A 203 3.15 -17.35 17.93
N LEU A 204 4.22 -17.81 18.57
CA LEU A 204 4.48 -19.23 18.81
C LEU A 204 4.17 -19.58 20.27
N SER A 205 3.67 -20.78 20.52
CA SER A 205 3.52 -21.32 21.88
C SER A 205 4.86 -21.67 22.55
N SER A 206 5.92 -21.87 21.75
CA SER A 206 7.27 -22.28 22.18
C SER A 206 8.32 -21.87 21.13
N ASP A 207 9.56 -21.62 21.54
CA ASP A 207 10.73 -21.43 20.67
C ASP A 207 11.42 -22.77 20.28
N LYS A 208 10.85 -23.88 20.74
CA LYS A 208 11.27 -25.26 20.48
C LYS A 208 10.12 -26.07 19.92
N ALA A 209 10.43 -27.03 19.06
CA ALA A 209 9.43 -27.97 18.56
C ALA A 209 9.05 -29.02 19.63
N PRO A 210 7.79 -29.50 19.69
CA PRO A 210 6.65 -29.03 18.91
C PRO A 210 6.15 -27.65 19.37
N ALA A 211 5.65 -26.85 18.42
CA ALA A 211 5.08 -25.54 18.69
C ALA A 211 3.82 -25.30 17.85
N GLU A 212 2.93 -24.46 18.38
CA GLU A 212 1.73 -23.97 17.70
C GLU A 212 1.94 -22.53 17.26
N LEU A 213 1.66 -22.25 15.99
CA LEU A 213 1.67 -20.92 15.41
C LEU A 213 0.24 -20.37 15.39
N SER A 214 0.01 -19.24 16.07
CA SER A 214 -1.23 -18.48 16.01
C SER A 214 -1.02 -17.23 15.16
N ILE A 215 -1.90 -17.00 14.18
CA ILE A 215 -1.79 -15.90 13.21
C ILE A 215 -2.95 -14.92 13.40
N THR A 216 -2.66 -13.64 13.21
CA THR A 216 -3.66 -12.58 13.08
C THR A 216 -3.41 -11.83 11.77
N ASN A 217 -4.37 -11.90 10.85
CA ASN A 217 -4.32 -11.18 9.59
C ASN A 217 -4.63 -9.69 9.83
N ASN A 218 -3.78 -8.80 9.30
CA ASN A 218 -3.95 -7.35 9.36
C ASN A 218 -3.96 -6.72 7.95
N SER A 219 -4.17 -7.55 6.92
CA SER A 219 -4.19 -7.09 5.53
C SER A 219 -5.34 -6.11 5.31
N ILE A 220 -5.13 -5.16 4.41
CA ILE A 220 -6.08 -4.10 4.07
C ILE A 220 -6.45 -4.25 2.59
N GLY A 221 -7.73 -4.02 2.26
CA GLY A 221 -8.21 -4.00 0.87
C GLY A 221 -8.30 -5.36 0.18
N ALA A 222 -8.02 -6.47 0.87
CA ALA A 222 -8.07 -7.82 0.33
C ALA A 222 -9.47 -8.46 0.43
N ASN A 223 -9.82 -9.30 -0.54
CA ASN A 223 -11.01 -10.16 -0.50
C ASN A 223 -10.69 -11.65 -0.73
N GLU A 224 -9.44 -11.96 -1.10
CA GLU A 224 -8.92 -13.31 -1.30
C GLU A 224 -7.58 -13.46 -0.57
N TYR A 225 -7.37 -14.62 0.04
CA TYR A 225 -6.20 -14.94 0.86
C TYR A 225 -5.63 -16.29 0.46
N ASN A 226 -4.30 -16.38 0.40
CA ASN A 226 -3.59 -17.63 0.16
C ASN A 226 -2.36 -17.70 1.07
N TRP A 227 -2.44 -18.56 2.08
CA TRP A 227 -1.40 -18.78 3.07
C TRP A 227 -0.58 -20.02 2.72
N THR A 228 0.74 -19.92 2.87
CA THR A 228 1.66 -21.06 2.84
C THR A 228 2.45 -21.13 4.15
N PHE A 229 2.45 -22.30 4.78
CA PHE A 229 3.14 -22.60 6.03
C PHE A 229 4.19 -23.67 5.78
N SER A 230 5.42 -23.28 5.47
CA SER A 230 6.47 -24.26 5.15
C SER A 230 6.68 -25.21 6.34
N GLY A 231 6.46 -26.51 6.18
CA GLY A 231 6.64 -27.49 7.27
C GLY A 231 5.61 -27.43 8.41
N GLY A 232 4.54 -26.64 8.24
CA GLY A 232 3.40 -26.60 9.15
C GLY A 232 2.29 -27.57 8.76
N ASP A 233 1.44 -27.92 9.71
CA ASP A 233 0.20 -28.68 9.49
C ASP A 233 -1.01 -27.88 9.99
N PRO A 234 -1.92 -27.42 9.09
CA PRO A 234 -1.89 -27.63 7.63
C PRO A 234 -0.78 -26.85 6.92
N GLU A 235 -0.38 -27.29 5.72
CA GLU A 235 0.65 -26.61 4.91
C GLU A 235 0.14 -25.32 4.23
N ASN A 236 -1.17 -25.18 4.03
CA ASN A 236 -1.77 -24.02 3.34
C ASN A 236 -3.17 -23.70 3.89
N SER A 237 -3.66 -22.48 3.64
CA SER A 237 -5.04 -22.08 3.93
C SER A 237 -5.51 -20.96 3.01
N THR A 238 -6.82 -20.89 2.73
CA THR A 238 -7.46 -19.78 2.01
C THR A 238 -8.39 -18.95 2.90
N ASP A 239 -8.44 -19.27 4.19
CA ASP A 239 -9.25 -18.51 5.15
C ASP A 239 -8.57 -17.17 5.45
N GLU A 240 -9.37 -16.12 5.65
CA GLU A 240 -8.86 -14.81 6.10
C GLU A 240 -8.04 -14.93 7.38
N ASN A 241 -8.48 -15.81 8.29
CA ASN A 241 -7.77 -16.15 9.52
C ASN A 241 -7.55 -17.68 9.55
N PRO A 242 -6.32 -18.17 9.31
CA PRO A 242 -6.05 -19.59 9.08
C PRO A 242 -6.12 -20.48 10.33
N GLY A 243 -6.38 -19.92 11.51
CA GLY A 243 -6.40 -20.65 12.78
C GLY A 243 -5.01 -20.99 13.31
N THR A 244 -4.89 -22.12 14.00
CA THR A 244 -3.62 -22.64 14.55
C THR A 244 -2.93 -23.55 13.56
N VAL A 245 -1.63 -23.37 13.35
CA VAL A 245 -0.77 -24.24 12.52
C VAL A 245 0.25 -24.95 13.41
N ASN A 246 0.35 -26.27 13.29
CA ASN A 246 1.23 -27.09 14.12
C ASN A 246 2.59 -27.34 13.48
N TYR A 247 3.65 -27.25 14.26
CA TYR A 247 5.02 -27.55 13.85
C TYR A 247 5.61 -28.60 14.78
N THR A 248 5.89 -29.80 14.26
CA THR A 248 6.42 -30.92 15.06
C THR A 248 7.94 -31.06 14.99
N GLN A 249 8.57 -30.45 13.98
CA GLN A 249 10.02 -30.51 13.77
C GLN A 249 10.67 -29.17 14.10
N ASN A 250 11.93 -29.22 14.52
CA ASN A 250 12.79 -28.05 14.60
C ASN A 250 13.23 -27.63 13.18
N GLY A 251 13.58 -26.36 13.01
CA GLY A 251 14.02 -25.85 11.73
C GLY A 251 13.74 -24.36 11.56
N ASN A 252 14.03 -23.86 10.36
CA ASN A 252 13.64 -22.53 9.93
C ASN A 252 12.39 -22.66 9.07
N PHE A 253 11.38 -21.86 9.39
CA PHE A 253 10.09 -21.90 8.73
C PHE A 253 9.72 -20.51 8.22
N THR A 254 8.97 -20.48 7.12
CA THR A 254 8.43 -19.29 6.48
C THR A 254 6.91 -19.40 6.45
N VAL A 255 6.27 -18.32 6.86
CA VAL A 255 4.85 -18.06 6.65
C VAL A 255 4.76 -17.05 5.53
N GLU A 256 4.09 -17.42 4.44
CA GLU A 256 3.80 -16.54 3.32
C GLU A 256 2.30 -16.29 3.24
N LEU A 257 1.93 -15.02 3.03
CA LEU A 257 0.58 -14.58 2.73
C LEU A 257 0.59 -13.87 1.38
N GLU A 258 -0.18 -14.38 0.44
CA GLU A 258 -0.59 -13.66 -0.76
C GLU A 258 -2.04 -13.19 -0.58
N VAL A 259 -2.27 -11.90 -0.81
CA VAL A 259 -3.61 -11.29 -0.80
C VAL A 259 -3.96 -10.74 -2.17
N SER A 260 -5.25 -10.79 -2.51
CA SER A 260 -5.79 -10.29 -3.76
C SER A 260 -7.08 -9.51 -3.50
N ASN A 261 -7.35 -8.52 -4.36
CA ASN A 261 -8.64 -7.84 -4.44
C ASN A 261 -9.34 -8.06 -5.80
N GLY A 262 -8.82 -8.98 -6.63
CA GLY A 262 -9.29 -9.30 -7.97
C GLY A 262 -8.66 -8.46 -9.09
N THR A 263 -8.05 -7.31 -8.79
CA THR A 263 -7.34 -6.48 -9.77
C THR A 263 -5.83 -6.38 -9.49
N ALA A 264 -5.45 -6.48 -8.23
CA ALA A 264 -4.07 -6.47 -7.75
C ALA A 264 -3.80 -7.62 -6.77
N THR A 265 -2.52 -7.93 -6.59
CA THR A 265 -2.02 -8.95 -5.66
C THR A 265 -0.81 -8.42 -4.91
N GLU A 266 -0.72 -8.70 -3.62
CA GLU A 266 0.43 -8.37 -2.76
C GLU A 266 0.86 -9.60 -1.96
N THR A 267 2.15 -9.68 -1.64
CA THR A 267 2.71 -10.83 -0.91
C THR A 267 3.59 -10.37 0.24
N LEU A 268 3.43 -11.01 1.40
CA LEU A 268 4.29 -10.83 2.56
C LEU A 268 4.78 -12.17 3.08
N SER A 269 6.08 -12.25 3.38
CA SER A 269 6.71 -13.43 4.00
C SER A 269 7.34 -13.04 5.34
N LYS A 270 7.10 -13.85 6.38
CA LYS A 270 7.79 -13.74 7.68
C LYS A 270 8.38 -15.09 8.09
N ASN A 271 9.56 -15.06 8.69
CA ASN A 271 10.31 -16.26 9.07
C ASN A 271 10.35 -16.42 10.59
N PHE A 272 10.46 -17.66 11.06
CA PHE A 272 10.80 -18.00 12.44
C PHE A 272 11.64 -19.27 12.50
N THR A 273 12.19 -19.55 13.67
CA THR A 273 13.00 -20.75 13.92
C THR A 273 12.44 -21.48 15.13
N LEU A 274 12.33 -22.80 15.03
CA LEU A 274 12.16 -23.68 16.18
C LEU A 274 13.46 -24.45 16.41
N SER A 275 13.94 -24.43 17.64
CA SER A 275 15.10 -25.22 18.05
C SER A 275 14.69 -26.65 18.46
N THR A 276 15.67 -27.57 18.47
CA THR A 276 15.47 -28.90 19.07
C THR A 276 15.40 -28.78 20.57
N ASN A 277 14.66 -29.69 21.21
CA ASN A 277 14.89 -29.93 22.63
C ASN A 277 16.17 -30.74 22.77
N GLU A 278 17.20 -30.14 23.35
CA GLU A 278 18.51 -30.79 23.44
C GLU A 278 18.51 -31.79 24.61
N ILE A 279 19.06 -32.97 24.35
CA ILE A 279 19.42 -33.97 25.36
C ILE A 279 20.93 -34.12 25.40
N THR A 280 21.50 -34.26 26.58
CA THR A 280 22.93 -34.55 26.76
C THR A 280 23.10 -36.05 26.98
N THR A 281 23.99 -36.68 26.20
CA THR A 281 24.26 -38.13 26.26
C THR A 281 25.66 -38.38 26.80
N TYR A 282 25.75 -39.29 27.77
CA TYR A 282 27.00 -39.84 28.28
C TYR A 282 26.94 -41.36 28.13
N GLU A 283 28.04 -41.97 27.69
CA GLU A 283 28.11 -43.41 27.45
C GLU A 283 29.21 -44.04 28.31
N ASN A 284 28.98 -45.29 28.71
CA ASN A 284 29.98 -46.10 29.40
C ASN A 284 30.56 -45.42 30.66
N ILE A 285 29.69 -44.79 31.46
CA ILE A 285 30.03 -44.28 32.79
C ILE A 285 30.16 -45.47 33.73
N THR A 286 31.27 -45.59 34.45
CA THR A 286 31.45 -46.63 35.47
C THR A 286 31.65 -46.03 36.86
N LEU A 287 30.68 -46.25 37.76
CA LEU A 287 30.78 -45.86 39.17
C LEU A 287 31.13 -47.07 40.04
N GLY A 288 32.03 -46.87 40.99
CA GLY A 288 32.38 -47.88 42.00
C GLY A 288 31.40 -47.88 43.17
N GLY A 289 31.23 -49.04 43.80
CA GLY A 289 30.57 -49.15 45.10
C GLY A 289 31.37 -48.46 46.21
N ARG A 290 30.87 -48.54 47.45
CA ARG A 290 31.41 -47.76 48.59
C ARG A 290 32.92 -47.93 48.79
N ASP A 291 33.43 -49.15 48.68
CA ASP A 291 34.86 -49.42 48.91
C ASP A 291 35.75 -48.97 47.74
N GLN A 292 35.17 -48.49 46.63
CA GLN A 292 35.85 -47.97 45.43
C GLN A 292 35.65 -46.45 45.23
N GLU A 293 35.01 -45.74 46.16
CA GLU A 293 34.70 -44.32 46.04
C GLU A 293 35.96 -43.44 45.82
N SER A 294 37.09 -43.82 46.43
CA SER A 294 38.37 -43.10 46.26
C SER A 294 39.14 -43.45 44.99
N THR A 295 38.87 -44.61 44.38
CA THR A 295 39.63 -45.15 43.25
C THR A 295 38.90 -44.95 41.93
N MET A 296 37.62 -45.35 41.88
CA MET A 296 36.75 -45.26 40.72
C MET A 296 35.82 -44.04 40.79
N GLY A 297 35.42 -43.62 41.99
CA GLY A 297 34.36 -42.63 42.19
C GLY A 297 32.99 -43.29 42.25
N SER A 298 32.13 -42.84 43.17
CA SER A 298 30.76 -43.35 43.33
C SER A 298 29.70 -42.33 42.95
N VAL A 299 30.11 -41.18 42.45
CA VAL A 299 29.21 -40.07 42.12
C VAL A 299 29.52 -39.51 40.74
N PHE A 300 28.49 -38.98 40.08
CA PHE A 300 28.58 -38.35 38.77
C PHE A 300 27.83 -37.01 38.79
N SER A 301 28.36 -36.04 38.04
CA SER A 301 27.72 -34.75 37.82
C SER A 301 27.23 -34.67 36.37
N THR A 302 25.93 -34.59 36.15
CA THR A 302 25.38 -34.37 34.80
C THR A 302 25.72 -32.98 34.25
N ALA A 303 25.93 -31.99 35.11
CA ALA A 303 26.32 -30.65 34.68
C ALA A 303 27.77 -30.58 34.18
N LEU A 304 28.68 -31.31 34.84
CA LEU A 304 30.10 -31.35 34.49
C LEU A 304 30.42 -32.46 33.47
N GLY A 305 29.61 -33.52 33.43
CA GLY A 305 29.87 -34.71 32.64
C GLY A 305 31.00 -35.57 33.20
N GLU A 306 31.22 -35.53 34.51
CA GLU A 306 32.41 -36.10 35.16
C GLU A 306 32.04 -37.01 36.33
N ILE A 307 32.83 -38.08 36.47
CA ILE A 307 32.89 -38.91 37.69
C ILE A 307 33.82 -38.20 38.67
N ILE A 308 33.36 -37.98 39.91
CA ILE A 308 34.16 -37.31 40.94
C ILE A 308 34.54 -38.34 42.00
N LYS A 309 35.84 -38.47 42.30
CA LYS A 309 36.32 -39.38 43.35
C LYS A 309 36.16 -38.73 44.71
N SER A 310 36.01 -39.53 45.77
CA SER A 310 35.77 -39.03 47.13
C SER A 310 36.77 -37.96 47.58
N GLY A 311 38.06 -38.13 47.27
CA GLY A 311 39.11 -37.17 47.64
C GLY A 311 39.11 -35.86 46.84
N GLU A 312 38.28 -35.76 45.80
CA GLU A 312 38.15 -34.61 44.89
C GLU A 312 36.82 -33.86 45.09
N ILE A 313 35.97 -34.35 46.00
CA ILE A 313 34.70 -33.70 46.35
C ILE A 313 35.00 -32.41 47.13
N THR A 314 34.42 -31.32 46.66
CA THR A 314 34.54 -29.96 47.20
C THR A 314 33.16 -29.32 47.28
N ALA A 315 33.06 -28.16 47.94
CA ALA A 315 31.83 -27.38 47.95
C ALA A 315 31.42 -26.82 46.58
N GLU A 316 32.37 -26.69 45.64
CA GLU A 316 32.13 -26.14 44.29
C GLU A 316 31.54 -27.20 43.36
N ASN A 317 32.16 -28.38 43.26
CA ASN A 317 31.64 -29.47 42.44
C ASN A 317 30.51 -30.26 43.15
N GLY A 318 30.45 -30.26 44.48
CA GLY A 318 29.41 -30.91 45.28
C GLY A 318 27.99 -30.44 44.95
N ALA A 319 27.83 -29.14 44.65
CA ALA A 319 26.55 -28.58 44.22
C ALA A 319 26.07 -29.06 42.83
N ASN A 320 26.97 -29.67 42.04
CA ASN A 320 26.67 -30.17 40.71
C ASN A 320 26.54 -31.70 40.67
N ILE A 321 26.78 -32.41 41.78
CA ILE A 321 26.61 -33.86 41.84
C ILE A 321 25.12 -34.18 41.96
N ASP A 322 24.62 -35.00 41.05
CA ASP A 322 23.20 -35.35 40.95
C ASP A 322 22.96 -36.86 40.90
N ILE A 323 23.97 -37.67 40.57
CA ILE A 323 23.91 -39.13 40.60
C ILE A 323 24.87 -39.68 41.65
N VAL A 324 24.36 -40.46 42.59
CA VAL A 324 25.16 -41.17 43.61
C VAL A 324 24.84 -42.66 43.53
N PHE A 325 25.85 -43.51 43.33
CA PHE A 325 25.67 -44.95 43.33
C PHE A 325 26.08 -45.56 44.68
N VAL A 326 25.13 -46.22 45.35
CA VAL A 326 25.38 -46.98 46.57
C VAL A 326 25.50 -48.46 46.24
N GLY A 327 26.74 -48.95 46.12
CA GLY A 327 27.04 -50.37 45.96
C GLY A 327 27.66 -50.96 47.23
N ILE A 328 26.91 -51.75 47.98
CA ILE A 328 27.38 -52.47 49.18
C ILE A 328 27.02 -53.96 49.10
N SER A 329 27.44 -54.77 50.08
CA SER A 329 27.15 -56.21 50.06
C SER A 329 25.63 -56.46 50.10
N GLY A 330 25.08 -56.92 48.97
CA GLY A 330 23.66 -57.28 48.82
C GLY A 330 22.73 -56.16 48.36
N LEU A 331 23.13 -54.89 48.42
CA LEU A 331 22.30 -53.73 48.04
C LEU A 331 23.00 -52.89 46.97
N ARG A 332 22.20 -52.43 46.00
CA ARG A 332 22.63 -51.57 44.90
C ARG A 332 21.46 -50.70 44.43
N PHE A 333 21.66 -49.40 44.46
CA PHE A 333 20.69 -48.40 44.05
C PHE A 333 21.43 -47.08 43.84
N PHE A 334 20.76 -46.15 43.18
CA PHE A 334 21.13 -44.75 43.11
C PHE A 334 20.40 -44.00 44.21
N GLU A 335 21.13 -43.14 44.90
CA GLU A 335 20.65 -42.39 46.06
C GLU A 335 20.67 -40.89 45.78
N THR A 336 19.84 -40.13 46.51
CA THR A 336 19.88 -38.68 46.49
C THR A 336 21.22 -38.17 47.06
N PRO A 337 21.89 -37.18 46.43
CA PRO A 337 23.19 -36.69 46.90
C PRO A 337 23.24 -36.25 48.38
N ILE A 338 22.12 -35.75 48.90
CA ILE A 338 22.03 -35.30 50.30
C ILE A 338 22.15 -36.45 51.32
N ASP A 339 21.81 -37.68 50.92
CA ASP A 339 21.77 -38.85 51.81
C ASP A 339 22.97 -39.79 51.62
N ALA A 340 23.90 -39.45 50.73
CA ALA A 340 25.10 -40.25 50.42
C ALA A 340 25.88 -40.69 51.68
N SER A 341 26.07 -39.77 52.64
CA SER A 341 26.80 -40.04 53.88
C SER A 341 26.13 -41.05 54.80
N GLY A 342 24.79 -41.19 54.73
CA GLY A 342 24.02 -42.17 55.48
C GLY A 342 24.38 -43.61 55.11
N TRP A 343 24.89 -43.82 53.89
CA TRP A 343 25.33 -45.11 53.37
C TRP A 343 26.84 -45.36 53.52
N GLY A 344 27.54 -44.43 54.18
CA GLY A 344 28.98 -44.51 54.42
C GLY A 344 29.84 -44.10 53.22
N LEU A 345 29.27 -43.35 52.27
CA LEU A 345 30.04 -42.61 51.27
C LEU A 345 30.53 -41.27 51.87
N THR A 346 31.41 -40.58 51.15
CA THR A 346 31.88 -39.25 51.55
C THR A 346 30.74 -38.24 51.49
N GLU A 347 30.63 -37.39 52.51
CA GLU A 347 29.66 -36.30 52.54
C GLU A 347 29.90 -35.35 51.36
N ILE A 348 28.83 -35.00 50.64
CA ILE A 348 28.87 -34.12 49.47
C ILE A 348 28.45 -32.72 49.93
N PRO A 349 29.36 -31.74 50.02
CA PRO A 349 29.00 -30.41 50.48
C PRO A 349 28.13 -29.70 49.44
N ASN A 350 27.13 -28.95 49.89
CA ASN A 350 26.13 -28.28 49.04
C ASN A 350 25.32 -29.24 48.14
N ALA A 351 25.26 -30.52 48.49
CA ALA A 351 24.41 -31.48 47.80
C ALA A 351 22.96 -31.01 47.70
N THR A 352 22.34 -31.34 46.58
CA THR A 352 20.94 -31.08 46.30
C THR A 352 20.16 -32.38 46.17
N ASN A 353 18.84 -32.30 46.26
CA ASN A 353 17.99 -33.49 46.12
C ASN A 353 17.95 -33.99 44.67
N THR A 354 17.95 -35.30 44.49
CA THR A 354 17.60 -35.97 43.23
C THR A 354 16.54 -37.02 43.54
N GLU A 355 15.40 -36.95 42.87
CA GLU A 355 14.39 -38.01 42.91
C GLU A 355 14.83 -39.15 41.98
N VAL A 356 14.79 -40.40 42.44
CA VAL A 356 15.25 -41.55 41.64
C VAL A 356 14.30 -42.74 41.76
N ILE A 357 13.88 -43.28 40.61
CA ILE A 357 13.16 -44.55 40.53
C ILE A 357 14.18 -45.63 40.16
N ASN A 358 14.66 -46.36 41.16
CA ASN A 358 15.65 -47.42 41.01
C ASN A 358 15.07 -48.69 40.39
N TYR A 359 13.80 -48.99 40.67
CA TYR A 359 13.17 -50.23 40.25
C TYR A 359 11.90 -49.98 39.44
N MET A 360 12.09 -49.73 38.14
CA MET A 360 11.02 -49.40 37.18
C MET A 360 9.90 -50.43 37.12
N GLU A 361 10.15 -51.72 37.40
CA GLU A 361 9.08 -52.74 37.42
C GLU A 361 8.06 -52.57 38.55
N SER A 362 8.39 -51.76 39.57
CA SER A 362 7.44 -51.34 40.60
C SER A 362 6.70 -50.03 40.26
N SER A 363 7.15 -49.32 39.23
CA SER A 363 6.58 -48.05 38.78
C SER A 363 5.44 -48.25 37.78
N SER A 364 4.55 -47.26 37.69
CA SER A 364 3.53 -47.16 36.64
C SER A 364 4.03 -46.51 35.36
N ILE A 365 5.28 -46.04 35.33
CA ILE A 365 5.86 -45.36 34.17
C ILE A 365 6.32 -46.39 33.13
N ASP A 366 5.80 -46.28 31.91
CA ASP A 366 6.23 -47.08 30.78
C ASP A 366 7.42 -46.42 30.07
N PHE A 367 8.64 -46.74 30.52
CA PHE A 367 9.89 -46.29 29.88
C PHE A 367 10.80 -47.49 29.62
N SER A 368 11.05 -47.77 28.34
CA SER A 368 11.76 -48.98 27.92
C SER A 368 13.20 -48.71 27.47
N VAL A 369 13.99 -49.79 27.36
CA VAL A 369 15.32 -49.74 26.74
C VAL A 369 15.23 -49.29 25.27
N GLU A 370 14.19 -49.70 24.55
CA GLU A 370 13.97 -49.24 23.16
C GLU A 370 13.69 -47.74 23.11
N THR A 371 12.91 -47.20 24.04
CA THR A 371 12.68 -45.75 24.19
C THR A 371 14.00 -45.02 24.45
N PHE A 372 14.82 -45.53 25.37
CA PHE A 372 16.17 -44.99 25.62
C PHE A 372 17.03 -45.01 24.36
N ASP A 373 17.05 -46.12 23.62
CA ASP A 373 17.94 -46.28 22.47
C ASP A 373 17.50 -45.38 21.29
N THR A 374 16.19 -45.17 21.12
CA THR A 374 15.63 -44.42 20.00
C THR A 374 15.44 -42.92 20.27
N MET A 375 15.38 -42.48 21.53
CA MET A 375 15.18 -41.05 21.83
C MET A 375 16.37 -40.19 21.35
N THR A 376 16.05 -39.13 20.61
CA THR A 376 17.01 -38.15 20.07
C THR A 376 16.87 -36.76 20.70
N ASP A 377 15.81 -36.56 21.49
CA ASP A 377 15.48 -35.33 22.21
C ASP A 377 14.85 -35.68 23.57
N ASP A 378 14.46 -34.67 24.34
CA ASP A 378 13.92 -34.85 25.69
C ASP A 378 12.40 -35.16 25.77
N SER A 379 11.71 -35.33 24.63
CA SER A 379 10.25 -35.41 24.60
C SER A 379 9.71 -36.56 25.45
N ALA A 380 10.39 -37.71 25.42
CA ALA A 380 10.03 -38.88 26.22
C ALA A 380 10.13 -38.65 27.74
N LEU A 381 10.81 -37.59 28.19
CA LEU A 381 11.03 -37.28 29.60
C LEU A 381 10.10 -36.18 30.14
N ARG A 382 9.55 -35.31 29.28
CA ARG A 382 8.85 -34.07 29.69
C ARG A 382 7.72 -34.27 30.67
N ASP A 383 6.81 -35.17 30.30
CA ASP A 383 5.55 -35.37 31.01
C ASP A 383 5.65 -36.43 32.11
N LEU A 384 6.84 -37.01 32.31
CA LEU A 384 7.07 -37.96 33.39
C LEU A 384 7.01 -37.24 34.74
N THR A 385 6.35 -37.84 35.71
CA THR A 385 6.45 -37.44 37.11
C THR A 385 7.33 -38.46 37.81
N ILE A 386 8.50 -38.04 38.27
CA ILE A 386 9.48 -38.94 38.91
C ILE A 386 9.39 -38.71 40.42
N GLU A 387 8.92 -39.73 41.13
CA GLU A 387 8.88 -39.77 42.59
C GLU A 387 9.83 -40.86 43.05
N ALA A 388 10.74 -40.57 43.99
CA ALA A 388 11.73 -41.55 44.42
C ALA A 388 11.09 -42.83 45.00
N ASP A 389 11.73 -43.96 44.71
CA ASP A 389 11.44 -45.23 45.38
C ASP A 389 12.50 -45.54 46.45
N ASP A 390 12.12 -46.41 47.40
CA ASP A 390 13.03 -46.94 48.42
C ASP A 390 13.55 -48.34 48.02
N GLU A 391 13.72 -48.57 46.71
CA GLU A 391 14.00 -49.90 46.16
C GLU A 391 15.45 -50.08 45.70
N SER A 392 15.87 -51.34 45.66
CA SER A 392 17.15 -51.73 45.07
C SER A 392 16.92 -52.62 43.86
N PHE A 393 17.79 -52.53 42.85
CA PHE A 393 17.61 -53.33 41.64
C PHE A 393 18.39 -54.66 41.69
N PRO A 394 17.92 -55.73 41.01
CA PRO A 394 18.61 -57.02 40.94
C PRO A 394 19.87 -56.97 40.02
N THR A 395 20.70 -58.03 40.00
CA THR A 395 21.89 -58.10 39.11
C THR A 395 21.62 -58.73 37.74
N ASP A 396 20.54 -59.49 37.62
CA ASP A 396 20.10 -60.12 36.39
C ASP A 396 19.12 -59.23 35.61
N GLY A 397 18.85 -59.57 34.35
CA GLY A 397 17.92 -58.82 33.51
C GLY A 397 18.45 -57.47 33.02
N LEU A 398 19.77 -57.35 32.84
CA LEU A 398 20.39 -56.21 32.16
C LEU A 398 20.12 -56.25 30.63
N PRO A 399 20.04 -55.08 29.95
CA PRO A 399 20.11 -53.73 30.52
C PRO A 399 18.85 -53.31 31.29
N ARG A 400 18.99 -52.37 32.23
CA ARG A 400 17.91 -51.87 33.10
C ARG A 400 17.78 -50.35 33.03
N ILE A 401 16.56 -49.85 33.17
CA ILE A 401 16.26 -48.42 33.18
C ILE A 401 16.11 -47.92 34.62
N VAL A 402 16.69 -46.76 34.89
CA VAL A 402 16.49 -45.94 36.09
C VAL A 402 16.14 -44.53 35.63
N LEU A 403 15.12 -43.93 36.22
CA LEU A 403 14.73 -42.55 35.94
C LEU A 403 15.12 -41.65 37.11
N PHE A 404 15.52 -40.42 36.81
CA PHE A 404 15.78 -39.43 37.86
C PHE A 404 15.33 -38.02 37.46
N GLU A 405 15.03 -37.20 38.45
CA GLU A 405 14.84 -35.76 38.32
C GLU A 405 15.75 -35.03 39.32
N ASN A 406 16.68 -34.22 38.81
CA ASN A 406 17.59 -33.46 39.67
C ASN A 406 16.92 -32.19 40.23
N ALA A 407 17.55 -31.54 41.20
CA ALA A 407 17.02 -30.32 41.82
C ALA A 407 16.80 -29.13 40.87
N ALA A 408 17.37 -29.15 39.66
CA ALA A 408 17.12 -28.14 38.63
C ALA A 408 15.87 -28.45 37.78
N GLY A 409 15.14 -29.54 38.09
CA GLY A 409 13.98 -30.03 37.34
C GLY A 409 14.34 -30.74 36.05
N LYS A 410 15.63 -31.05 35.82
CA LYS A 410 16.06 -31.80 34.64
C LYS A 410 15.87 -33.28 34.89
N LYS A 411 15.10 -33.90 34.02
CA LYS A 411 14.83 -35.33 34.02
C LYS A 411 15.87 -36.03 33.17
N GLY A 412 16.24 -37.24 33.59
CA GLY A 412 17.13 -38.08 32.83
C GLY A 412 16.83 -39.55 33.04
N VAL A 413 17.50 -40.34 32.23
CA VAL A 413 17.37 -41.78 32.17
C VAL A 413 18.74 -42.43 32.15
N ILE A 414 18.94 -43.40 33.03
CA ILE A 414 20.13 -44.22 33.14
C ILE A 414 19.78 -45.60 32.58
N LYS A 415 20.56 -46.07 31.61
CA LYS A 415 20.52 -47.45 31.11
C LYS A 415 21.71 -48.22 31.66
N ILE A 416 21.48 -49.01 32.69
CA ILE A 416 22.50 -49.86 33.31
C ILE A 416 22.82 -51.00 32.37
N THR A 417 24.10 -51.17 32.01
CA THR A 417 24.57 -52.17 31.05
C THR A 417 25.39 -53.28 31.68
N ASP A 418 26.07 -53.01 32.80
CA ASP A 418 26.87 -54.00 33.53
C ASP A 418 26.87 -53.75 35.04
N ILE A 419 26.91 -54.82 35.84
CA ILE A 419 26.98 -54.76 37.30
C ILE A 419 27.98 -55.80 37.82
N VAL A 420 28.98 -55.32 38.57
CA VAL A 420 29.88 -56.14 39.37
C VAL A 420 29.43 -56.07 40.84
N SER A 421 29.10 -57.20 41.44
CA SER A 421 28.55 -57.27 42.80
C SER A 421 29.58 -57.06 43.91
N GLY A 422 29.10 -56.61 45.08
CA GLY A 422 29.87 -56.49 46.31
C GLY A 422 30.17 -55.03 46.68
N SER A 423 30.70 -54.80 47.88
CA SER A 423 31.07 -53.45 48.34
C SER A 423 32.25 -52.83 47.58
N GLY A 424 33.09 -53.68 46.98
CA GLY A 424 34.10 -53.29 45.97
C GLY A 424 33.62 -53.45 44.53
N GLY A 425 32.30 -53.58 44.32
CA GLY A 425 31.67 -53.74 43.02
C GLY A 425 31.64 -52.45 42.21
N SER A 426 31.02 -52.50 41.03
CA SER A 426 30.87 -51.35 40.13
C SER A 426 29.60 -51.47 39.30
N ILE A 427 29.12 -50.34 38.78
CA ILE A 427 28.02 -50.26 37.84
C ILE A 427 28.49 -49.52 36.59
N THR A 428 28.17 -50.03 35.41
CA THR A 428 28.40 -49.34 34.14
C THR A 428 27.06 -49.01 33.50
N PHE A 429 26.91 -47.78 33.00
CA PHE A 429 25.67 -47.32 32.41
C PHE A 429 25.89 -46.24 31.34
N ASP A 430 24.89 -46.11 30.48
CA ASP A 430 24.70 -44.96 29.60
C ASP A 430 23.64 -44.03 30.23
N LEU A 431 23.73 -42.73 29.96
CA LEU A 431 22.89 -41.70 30.57
C LEU A 431 22.45 -40.71 29.50
N LYS A 432 21.16 -40.38 29.49
CA LYS A 432 20.61 -39.26 28.72
C LYS A 432 19.85 -38.33 29.65
N VAL A 433 20.10 -37.02 29.58
CA VAL A 433 19.51 -36.02 30.49
C VAL A 433 19.10 -34.76 29.75
N GLN A 434 17.96 -34.18 30.13
CA GLN A 434 17.51 -32.87 29.67
C GLN A 434 18.61 -31.81 29.80
N LYS A 435 18.80 -30.99 28.76
CA LYS A 435 19.83 -29.95 28.77
C LYS A 435 19.42 -28.68 29.50
#